data_AF-A0A371KZS1-F1
#
_entry.id   AF-A0A371KZS1-F1
#
_cell.length_a   1.000
_cell.length_b   1.000
_cell.length_c   1.000
_cell.angle_alpha   90.00
_cell.angle_beta   90.00
_cell.angle_gamma   90.00
#
_symmetry.space_group_name_H-M   'P 1'
#
loop_
_entity.id
_entity.type
_entity.pdbx_description
1 polymer ?
#
loop_
_entity_poly.entity_id
_entity_poly.type
_entity_poly.pdbx_seq_one_letter_code
_entity_poly.pdbx_strand_id
1 'polypeptide(L)'
;MTSAITSLQEALDGANHERSRELIREALQYEEIHINEWLQTIHGLEGVQHVECNRDGSEVVWFDPDDHFAIEAALELAQNFGWSIKSVSFDGRSITFERPEVSLE
;
A
#
# COMPACT_ATOMS: atom_id res chain seq x y z
N MET A 1 -10.74 -0.19 3.30
CA MET A 1 -10.78 -0.59 1.87
C MET A 1 -10.18 0.55 1.07
N THR A 2 -9.32 0.26 0.09
CA THR A 2 -8.60 1.30 -0.67
C THR A 2 -9.49 1.95 -1.73
N SER A 3 -9.07 3.10 -2.25
CA SER A 3 -9.73 3.73 -3.40
C SER A 3 -9.76 2.81 -4.63
N ALA A 4 -8.65 2.12 -4.93
CA ALA A 4 -8.57 1.16 -6.04
C ALA A 4 -9.47 -0.07 -5.85
N ILE A 5 -9.44 -0.70 -4.66
CA ILE A 5 -10.31 -1.84 -4.33
C ILE A 5 -11.78 -1.41 -4.36
N THR A 6 -12.11 -0.23 -3.82
CA THR A 6 -13.49 0.30 -3.82
C THR A 6 -13.95 0.56 -5.25
N SER A 7 -13.12 1.18 -6.09
CA SER A 7 -13.43 1.46 -7.50
C SER A 7 -13.60 0.17 -8.31
N LEU A 8 -12.76 -0.83 -8.08
CA LEU A 8 -12.87 -2.13 -8.74
C LEU A 8 -14.10 -2.92 -8.23
N GLN A 9 -14.45 -2.81 -6.94
CA GLN A 9 -15.69 -3.38 -6.39
C GLN A 9 -16.93 -2.72 -7.01
N GLU A 10 -16.97 -1.40 -7.11
CA GLU A 10 -18.05 -0.66 -7.79
C GLU A 10 -18.15 -1.04 -9.28
N ALA A 11 -17.01 -1.19 -9.96
CA ALA A 11 -16.97 -1.65 -11.35
C ALA A 11 -17.47 -3.10 -11.49
N LEU A 12 -17.14 -3.98 -10.53
CA LEU A 12 -17.63 -5.37 -10.50
C LEU A 12 -19.15 -5.41 -10.27
N ASP A 13 -19.68 -4.54 -9.41
CA ASP A 13 -21.11 -4.43 -9.14
C ASP A 13 -21.89 -3.89 -10.36
N GLY A 14 -21.27 -3.01 -11.16
CA GLY A 14 -21.85 -2.47 -12.40
C GLY A 14 -21.65 -3.34 -13.66
N ALA A 15 -20.76 -4.33 -13.63
CA ALA A 15 -20.42 -5.14 -14.81
C ALA A 15 -21.44 -6.25 -15.10
N ASN A 16 -22.08 -6.19 -16.27
CA ASN A 16 -23.07 -7.17 -16.73
C ASN A 16 -22.50 -8.30 -17.61
N HIS A 17 -21.26 -8.18 -18.07
CA HIS A 17 -20.61 -9.16 -18.95
C HIS A 17 -19.62 -10.02 -18.17
N GLU A 18 -19.78 -11.35 -18.19
CA GLU A 18 -19.00 -12.25 -17.32
C GLU A 18 -17.49 -12.12 -17.53
N ARG A 19 -17.03 -11.96 -18.77
CA ARG A 19 -15.60 -11.74 -19.05
C ARG A 19 -15.05 -10.46 -18.44
N SER A 20 -15.85 -9.40 -18.35
CA SER A 20 -15.44 -8.15 -17.71
C SER A 20 -15.41 -8.30 -16.20
N ARG A 21 -16.38 -9.04 -15.62
CA ARG A 21 -16.39 -9.38 -14.20
C ARG A 21 -15.17 -10.22 -13.81
N GLU A 22 -14.78 -11.17 -14.65
CA GLU A 22 -13.61 -12.02 -14.44
C GLU A 22 -12.31 -11.20 -14.41
N LEU A 23 -12.10 -10.30 -15.39
CA LEU A 23 -10.96 -9.39 -15.41
C LEU A 23 -10.92 -8.45 -14.20
N ILE A 24 -12.07 -7.92 -13.77
CA ILE A 24 -12.15 -7.04 -12.60
C ILE A 24 -11.84 -7.81 -11.30
N ARG A 25 -12.26 -9.08 -11.18
CA ARG A 25 -11.89 -9.95 -10.05
C ARG A 25 -10.41 -10.28 -10.03
N GLU A 26 -9.81 -10.54 -11.19
CA GLU A 26 -8.35 -10.74 -11.30
C GLU A 26 -7.58 -9.49 -10.87
N ALA A 27 -8.02 -8.31 -11.31
CA ALA A 27 -7.45 -7.04 -10.86
C ALA A 27 -7.59 -6.82 -9.34
N LEU A 28 -8.76 -7.15 -8.76
CA LEU A 28 -8.96 -7.09 -7.30
C LEU A 28 -8.00 -8.01 -6.54
N GLN A 29 -7.84 -9.25 -7.01
CA GLN A 29 -6.90 -10.19 -6.39
C GLN A 29 -5.46 -9.72 -6.49
N TYR A 30 -5.07 -9.13 -7.63
CA TYR A 30 -3.74 -8.58 -7.82
C TYR A 30 -3.46 -7.45 -6.83
N GLU A 31 -4.39 -6.50 -6.68
CA GLU A 31 -4.27 -5.41 -5.71
C GLU A 31 -4.19 -5.94 -4.26
N GLU A 32 -5.01 -6.93 -3.91
CA GLU A 32 -4.97 -7.55 -2.58
C GLU A 32 -3.63 -8.24 -2.30
N ILE A 33 -3.07 -8.96 -3.28
CA ILE A 33 -1.74 -9.58 -3.16
C ILE A 33 -0.67 -8.51 -2.98
N HIS A 34 -0.68 -7.49 -3.83
CA HIS A 34 0.32 -6.42 -3.82
C HIS A 34 0.35 -5.64 -2.50
N ILE A 35 -0.82 -5.38 -1.92
CA ILE A 35 -0.96 -4.78 -0.58
C ILE A 35 -0.40 -5.70 0.51
N ASN A 36 -0.71 -7.00 0.44
CA ASN A 36 -0.24 -7.97 1.43
C ASN A 36 1.27 -8.19 1.36
N GLU A 37 1.86 -8.20 0.17
CA GLU A 37 3.30 -8.33 -0.04
C GLU A 37 4.06 -7.12 0.51
N TRP A 38 3.55 -5.90 0.28
CA TRP A 38 4.07 -4.70 0.91
C TRP A 38 4.06 -4.80 2.43
N LEU A 39 2.90 -5.14 3.02
CA LEU A 39 2.76 -5.27 4.48
C LEU A 39 3.71 -6.32 5.04
N GLN A 40 3.77 -7.50 4.44
CA GLN A 40 4.67 -8.57 4.90
C GLN A 40 6.14 -8.15 4.84
N THR A 41 6.55 -7.46 3.77
CA THR A 41 7.94 -7.05 3.58
C THR A 41 8.32 -5.94 4.57
N ILE A 42 7.46 -4.93 4.75
CA ILE A 42 7.71 -3.84 5.71
C ILE A 42 7.70 -4.34 7.15
N HIS A 43 6.76 -5.20 7.53
CA HIS A 43 6.75 -5.79 8.87
C HIS A 43 7.96 -6.70 9.13
N GLY A 44 8.60 -7.21 8.07
CA GLY A 44 9.80 -8.04 8.16
C GLY A 44 11.11 -7.27 8.23
N LEU A 45 11.11 -5.94 8.01
CA LEU A 45 12.32 -5.13 8.12
C LEU A 45 12.75 -5.00 9.57
N GLU A 46 13.99 -5.40 9.85
CA GLU A 46 14.66 -5.05 11.11
C GLU A 46 14.69 -3.52 11.22
N GLY A 47 14.32 -2.99 12.40
CA GLY A 47 14.18 -1.56 12.65
C GLY A 47 12.80 -0.96 12.38
N VAL A 48 11.83 -1.70 11.84
CA VAL A 48 10.42 -1.26 11.84
C VAL A 48 9.77 -1.61 13.18
N GLN A 49 9.28 -0.60 13.88
CA GLN A 49 8.69 -0.75 15.23
C GLN A 49 7.16 -0.92 15.18
N HIS A 50 6.49 -0.21 14.28
CA HIS A 50 5.05 -0.22 14.17
C HIS A 50 4.59 0.13 12.76
N VAL A 51 3.43 -0.39 12.37
CA VAL A 51 2.74 -0.04 11.13
C VAL A 51 1.26 0.16 11.46
N GLU A 52 0.68 1.26 10.97
CA GLU A 52 -0.73 1.61 11.13
C GLU A 52 -1.32 1.93 9.76
N CYS A 53 -2.46 1.31 9.47
CA CYS A 53 -3.21 1.58 8.24
C CYS A 53 -4.30 2.61 8.54
N ASN A 54 -4.19 3.78 7.90
CA ASN A 54 -5.17 4.85 7.99
C ASN A 54 -6.45 4.51 7.22
N ARG A 55 -7.54 5.21 7.55
CA ARG A 55 -8.84 5.04 6.89
C ARG A 55 -8.82 5.37 5.39
N ASP A 56 -7.94 6.27 4.97
CA ASP A 56 -7.74 6.65 3.57
C ASP A 56 -6.88 5.64 2.79
N GLY A 57 -6.40 4.59 3.46
CA GLY A 57 -5.53 3.57 2.87
C GLY A 57 -4.04 3.94 2.91
N SER A 58 -3.66 5.13 3.39
CA SER A 58 -2.25 5.41 3.65
C SER A 58 -1.72 4.57 4.81
N GLU A 59 -0.42 4.31 4.83
CA GLU A 59 0.23 3.52 5.87
C GLU A 59 1.31 4.34 6.56
N VAL A 60 1.24 4.41 7.87
CA VAL A 60 2.27 5.04 8.70
C VAL A 60 3.20 3.94 9.19
N VAL A 61 4.49 4.07 8.91
CA VAL A 61 5.54 3.15 9.35
C VAL A 61 6.43 3.91 10.33
N TRP A 62 6.57 3.37 11.54
CA TRP A 62 7.46 3.91 12.58
C TRP A 62 8.75 3.10 12.62
N PHE A 63 9.86 3.82 12.68
CA PHE A 63 11.19 3.25 12.63
C PHE A 63 11.90 3.41 13.97
N ASP A 64 12.83 2.49 14.23
CA ASP A 64 13.79 2.63 15.30
C ASP A 64 14.65 3.89 15.08
N PRO A 65 14.85 4.71 16.12
CA PRO A 65 15.71 5.88 16.04
C PRO A 65 17.15 5.65 15.58
N ASP A 66 17.70 4.47 15.81
CA ASP A 66 19.09 4.22 15.46
C ASP A 66 19.22 3.45 14.14
N ASP A 67 18.12 2.96 13.59
CA ASP A 67 18.09 2.12 12.39
C ASP A 67 17.82 2.92 11.10
N HIS A 68 18.88 3.53 10.58
CA HIS A 68 18.84 4.26 9.31
C HIS A 68 18.62 3.32 8.12
N PHE A 69 19.05 2.06 8.23
CA PHE A 69 18.91 1.07 7.18
C PHE A 69 17.43 0.72 6.96
N ALA A 70 16.66 0.55 8.04
CA ALA A 70 15.22 0.31 7.95
C ALA A 70 14.48 1.40 7.17
N ILE A 71 14.87 2.66 7.37
CA ILE A 71 14.28 3.82 6.67
C ILE A 71 14.64 3.77 5.18
N GLU A 72 15.90 3.56 4.83
CA GLU A 72 16.35 3.47 3.43
C GLU A 72 15.69 2.29 2.71
N ALA A 73 15.66 1.11 3.34
CA ALA A 73 15.04 -0.09 2.78
C ALA A 73 13.53 0.09 2.58
N ALA A 74 12.82 0.72 3.53
CA ALA A 74 11.40 1.00 3.38
C ALA A 74 11.12 1.99 2.24
N LEU A 75 11.98 2.98 2.03
CA LEU A 75 11.88 3.91 0.91
C LEU A 75 12.10 3.22 -0.45
N GLU A 76 13.10 2.33 -0.54
CA GLU A 76 13.35 1.54 -1.75
C GLU A 76 12.18 0.60 -2.06
N LEU A 77 11.67 -0.10 -1.04
CA LEU A 77 10.48 -0.94 -1.18
C LEU A 77 9.27 -0.12 -1.63
N ALA A 78 9.04 1.05 -1.04
CA ALA A 78 7.90 1.88 -1.42
C ALA A 78 7.93 2.21 -2.91
N GLN A 79 9.10 2.56 -3.44
CA GLN A 79 9.27 2.80 -4.88
C GLN A 79 9.02 1.55 -5.72
N ASN A 80 9.52 0.39 -5.30
CA ASN A 80 9.32 -0.86 -6.03
C ASN A 80 7.85 -1.29 -6.11
N PHE A 81 7.07 -0.99 -5.06
CA PHE A 81 5.63 -1.25 -5.00
C PHE A 81 4.79 -0.04 -5.43
N GLY A 82 5.39 1.02 -5.99
CA GLY A 82 4.67 2.20 -6.47
C GLY A 82 4.01 3.06 -5.39
N TRP A 83 4.33 2.84 -4.12
CA TRP A 83 3.89 3.69 -3.01
C TRP A 83 4.67 5.01 -3.04
N SER A 84 3.99 6.09 -2.69
CA SER A 84 4.57 7.43 -2.63
C SER A 84 4.63 7.94 -1.19
N ILE A 85 5.48 8.93 -0.92
CA ILE A 85 5.57 9.52 0.42
C ILE A 85 4.50 10.60 0.56
N LYS A 86 3.60 10.42 1.52
CA LYS A 86 2.57 11.41 1.89
C LYS A 86 3.10 12.44 2.88
N SER A 87 3.79 11.99 3.92
CA SER A 87 4.38 12.85 4.95
C SER A 87 5.48 12.16 5.72
N VAL A 88 6.35 12.95 6.36
CA VAL A 88 7.43 12.48 7.24
C VAL A 88 7.32 13.19 8.58
N SER A 89 7.39 12.43 9.68
CA SER A 89 7.44 12.93 11.04
C SER A 89 8.81 12.67 11.63
N PHE A 90 9.55 13.73 11.94
CA PHE A 90 10.89 13.62 12.53
C PHE A 90 10.83 13.34 14.04
N ASP A 91 9.84 13.90 14.74
CA ASP A 91 9.67 13.72 16.19
C ASP A 91 9.13 12.32 16.53
N GLY A 92 8.27 11.79 15.67
CA GLY A 92 7.73 10.43 15.79
C GLY A 92 8.52 9.37 15.02
N ARG A 93 9.54 9.77 14.25
CA ARG A 93 10.32 8.93 13.32
C ARG A 93 9.45 7.98 12.53
N SER A 94 8.50 8.57 11.81
CA SER A 94 7.60 7.83 10.96
C SER A 94 7.50 8.43 9.58
N ILE A 95 7.22 7.55 8.61
CA ILE A 95 6.91 7.93 7.24
C ILE A 95 5.50 7.44 6.95
N THR A 96 4.68 8.31 6.39
CA THR A 96 3.37 7.96 5.86
C THR A 96 3.50 7.72 4.37
N PHE A 97 3.20 6.51 3.93
CA PHE A 97 3.17 6.12 2.54
C PHE A 97 1.73 6.15 2.02
N GLU A 98 1.55 6.73 0.85
CA GLU A 98 0.31 6.72 0.09
C GLU A 98 0.36 5.59 -0.93
N ARG A 99 -0.75 4.87 -1.04
CA ARG A 99 -0.88 3.75 -1.97
C ARG A 99 -0.78 4.25 -3.41
N PRO A 100 -0.27 3.41 -4.34
CA PRO A 100 -0.31 3.72 -5.76
C PRO A 100 -1.75 4.01 -6.21
N GLU A 101 -1.92 5.07 -6.99
CA GLU A 101 -3.16 5.31 -7.71
C GLU A 101 -3.20 4.39 -8.94
N VAL A 102 -4.20 3.52 -9.00
CA VAL A 102 -4.47 2.74 -10.21
C VAL A 102 -5.28 3.62 -11.16
N SER A 103 -4.58 4.29 -12.08
CA SER A 103 -5.23 4.97 -13.21
C SER A 103 -5.60 3.94 -14.27
N LEU A 104 -6.89 3.66 -14.41
CA LEU A 104 -7.43 2.88 -15.53
C LEU A 104 -7.45 3.79 -16.78
N GLU A 105 -6.33 3.91 -17.48
CA GLU A 105 -6.30 4.45 -18.85
C GLU A 105 -6.74 3.39 -19.88
#